data_AF-A0A258BRL9-F1
#
_entry.id   AF-A0A258BRL9-F1
#
_cell.length_a   1.000
_cell.length_b   1.000
_cell.length_c   1.000
_cell.angle_alpha   90.00
_cell.angle_beta   90.00
_cell.angle_gamma   90.00
#
_symmetry.space_group_name_H-M   'P 1'
#
loop_
_entity.id
_entity.type
_entity.pdbx_description
1 polymer ?
#
loop_
_entity_poly.entity_id
_entity_poly.type
_entity_poly.pdbx_seq_one_letter_code
_entity_poly.pdbx_strand_id
1 'polypeptide(L)'
;MKNMIDRVFGDAVTVRPANKRENPVVTTLDTASKALAAGDLSASVKALATLEGNAARAAQDWTRDANRRITLEAVLEDVRLSLIEPEN
;
A
#
# COMPACT_ATOMS: atom_id res chain seq x y z
N MET A 1 -0.32 18.86 4.64
CA MET A 1 -0.59 17.48 5.08
C MET A 1 0.69 16.69 4.88
N LYS A 2 1.25 16.09 5.95
CA LYS A 2 2.47 15.28 5.86
C LYS A 2 2.07 13.89 5.36
N ASN A 3 2.60 13.44 4.22
CA ASN A 3 2.15 12.21 3.57
C ASN A 3 2.53 10.99 4.41
N MET A 4 1.69 9.94 4.38
CA MET A 4 1.92 8.69 5.13
C MET A 4 3.32 8.10 4.87
N ILE A 5 3.83 8.27 3.65
CA ILE A 5 5.16 7.81 3.23
C ILE A 5 6.27 8.50 4.03
N ASP A 6 6.21 9.81 4.21
CA ASP A 6 7.19 10.55 5.03
C ASP A 6 7.15 10.09 6.51
N ARG A 7 6.01 9.57 6.95
CA ARG A 7 5.79 9.10 8.32
C ARG A 7 6.30 7.67 8.54
N VAL A 8 6.12 6.80 7.55
CA VAL A 8 6.50 5.37 7.63
C VAL A 8 7.97 5.17 7.25
N PHE A 9 8.50 5.95 6.32
CA PHE A 9 9.86 5.79 5.78
C PHE A 9 10.84 6.89 6.24
N GLY A 10 10.43 7.73 7.19
CA GLY A 10 11.17 8.90 7.65
C GLY A 10 12.62 8.59 8.10
N ASP A 11 13.54 9.44 7.65
CA ASP A 11 15.01 9.44 7.82
C ASP A 11 15.82 8.31 7.15
N ALA A 12 15.26 7.11 7.01
CA ALA A 12 15.91 6.01 6.28
C ALA A 12 16.03 6.27 4.77
N VAL A 13 15.23 7.19 4.23
CA VAL A 13 15.21 7.59 2.82
C VAL A 13 15.67 9.05 2.68
N THR A 14 16.89 9.36 3.13
CA THR A 14 17.56 10.59 2.67
C THR A 14 18.12 10.32 1.26
N VAL A 15 17.31 10.54 0.23
CA VAL A 15 17.76 10.39 -1.17
C VAL A 15 18.67 11.56 -1.50
N ARG A 16 19.98 11.38 -1.33
CA ARG A 16 20.97 12.31 -1.91
C ARG A 16 20.87 12.16 -3.43
N PRO A 17 20.48 13.20 -4.20
CA PRO A 17 20.31 13.06 -5.64
C PRO A 17 21.70 13.05 -6.29
N ALA A 18 22.33 11.88 -6.34
CA ALA A 18 23.66 11.76 -6.92
C ALA A 18 23.62 11.61 -8.44
N ASN A 19 22.49 11.24 -9.06
CA ASN A 19 22.37 11.16 -10.52
C ASN A 19 20.91 11.26 -10.96
N LYS A 20 20.65 11.94 -12.08
CA LYS A 20 19.35 12.07 -12.76
C LYS A 20 18.84 10.73 -13.35
N ARG A 21 18.81 9.66 -12.56
CA ARG A 21 18.05 8.44 -12.84
C ARG A 21 16.96 8.37 -11.78
N GLU A 22 15.70 8.28 -12.22
CA GLU A 22 14.59 8.03 -11.31
C GLU A 22 14.92 6.82 -10.43
N ASN A 23 14.88 7.02 -9.12
CA ASN A 23 15.12 5.93 -8.18
C ASN A 23 13.89 5.01 -8.24
N PRO A 24 14.04 3.72 -8.61
CA PRO A 24 12.90 2.83 -8.79
C PRO A 24 12.05 2.68 -7.52
N VAL A 25 12.67 2.78 -6.33
CA VAL A 25 11.94 2.78 -5.05
C VAL A 25 11.03 3.99 -4.95
N VAL A 26 11.49 5.18 -5.35
CA VAL A 26 10.68 6.41 -5.31
C VAL A 26 9.51 6.32 -6.28
N THR A 27 9.72 5.78 -7.49
CA THR A 27 8.64 5.56 -8.47
C THR A 27 7.58 4.58 -7.97
N THR A 28 8.00 3.47 -7.33
CA THR A 28 7.07 2.51 -6.71
C THR A 28 6.27 3.14 -5.58
N LEU A 29 6.92 3.94 -4.72
CA LEU A 29 6.26 4.64 -3.61
C LEU A 29 5.26 5.69 -4.12
N ASP A 30 5.59 6.46 -5.16
CA ASP A 30 4.66 7.40 -5.79
C ASP A 30 3.43 6.69 -6.39
N THR A 31 3.65 5.57 -7.08
CA THR A 31 2.56 4.74 -7.63
C THR A 31 1.64 4.24 -6.54
N ALA A 32 2.20 3.70 -5.45
CA ALA A 32 1.42 3.24 -4.29
C ALA A 32 0.63 4.40 -3.65
N SER A 33 1.27 5.57 -3.48
CA SER A 33 0.61 6.76 -2.92
C SER A 33 -0.57 7.24 -3.76
N LYS A 34 -0.45 7.22 -5.09
CA LYS A 34 -1.52 7.61 -6.00
C LYS A 34 -2.70 6.64 -5.95
N ALA A 35 -2.43 5.34 -5.92
CA ALA A 35 -3.47 4.32 -5.75
C ALA A 35 -4.23 4.51 -4.43
N LEU A 36 -3.51 4.72 -3.32
CA LEU A 36 -4.12 4.98 -2.03
C LEU A 36 -4.96 6.26 -2.01
N ALA A 37 -4.48 7.34 -2.63
CA ALA A 37 -5.23 8.60 -2.76
C ALA A 37 -6.51 8.45 -3.60
N ALA A 38 -6.53 7.51 -4.55
CA ALA A 38 -7.71 7.13 -5.32
C ALA A 38 -8.64 6.15 -4.58
N GLY A 39 -8.28 5.71 -3.37
CA GLY A 39 -9.04 4.73 -2.59
C GLY A 39 -8.76 3.27 -2.96
N ASP A 40 -7.81 3.00 -3.86
CA ASP A 40 -7.45 1.65 -4.29
C ASP A 40 -6.32 1.07 -3.43
N LEU A 41 -6.71 0.53 -2.27
CA LEU A 41 -5.77 -0.09 -1.33
C LEU A 41 -5.08 -1.33 -1.93
N SER A 42 -5.80 -2.10 -2.76
CA SER A 42 -5.28 -3.30 -3.42
C SER A 42 -4.18 -2.97 -4.44
N ALA A 43 -4.38 -1.94 -5.27
CA ALA A 43 -3.36 -1.47 -6.20
C ALA A 43 -2.14 -0.88 -5.46
N SER A 44 -2.36 -0.20 -4.33
CA SER A 44 -1.26 0.28 -3.48
C SER A 44 -0.41 -0.87 -2.95
N VAL A 45 -1.03 -1.93 -2.43
CA VAL A 45 -0.33 -3.14 -1.96
C VAL A 45 0.43 -3.81 -3.10
N LYS A 46 -0.20 -3.96 -4.27
CA LYS A 46 0.41 -4.56 -5.45
C LYS A 46 1.65 -3.80 -5.92
N ALA A 47 1.63 -2.47 -5.87
CA ALA A 47 2.79 -1.66 -6.18
C ALA A 47 3.94 -1.90 -5.19
N LEU A 48 3.67 -1.89 -3.88
CA LEU A 48 4.72 -2.11 -2.87
C LEU A 48 5.30 -3.53 -2.88
N ALA A 49 4.55 -4.53 -3.36
CA ALA A 49 5.03 -5.91 -3.49
C ALA A 49 6.22 -6.06 -4.46
N THR A 50 6.50 -5.06 -5.30
CA THR A 50 7.66 -5.07 -6.20
C THR A 50 8.94 -4.55 -5.53
N LEU A 51 8.86 -4.04 -4.30
CA LEU A 51 10.04 -3.59 -3.57
C LEU A 51 10.89 -4.78 -3.14
N GLU A 52 12.20 -4.56 -3.08
CA GLU A 52 13.16 -5.54 -2.59
C GLU A 52 14.05 -4.96 -1.47
N GLY A 53 14.77 -5.84 -0.77
CA GLY A 53 15.77 -5.46 0.23
C GLY A 53 15.19 -4.63 1.38
N ASN A 54 15.89 -3.55 1.74
CA ASN A 54 15.51 -2.72 2.88
C ASN A 54 14.18 -1.99 2.68
N ALA A 55 13.85 -1.60 1.45
CA ALA A 55 12.58 -0.96 1.13
C ALA A 55 11.40 -1.92 1.34
N ALA A 56 11.55 -3.19 0.92
CA ALA A 56 10.55 -4.22 1.17
C ALA A 56 10.33 -4.46 2.67
N ARG A 57 11.42 -4.57 3.44
CA ARG A 57 11.35 -4.74 4.90
C ARG A 57 10.65 -3.57 5.59
N ALA A 58 10.94 -2.34 5.17
CA ALA A 58 10.30 -1.15 5.73
C ALA A 58 8.79 -1.09 5.42
N ALA A 59 8.35 -1.64 4.27
CA ALA A 59 6.95 -1.69 3.89
C ALA A 59 6.18 -2.90 4.44
N GLN A 60 6.86 -3.86 5.07
CA GLN A 60 6.30 -5.17 5.41
C GLN A 60 5.11 -5.10 6.36
N ASP A 61 5.26 -4.39 7.49
CA ASP A 61 4.19 -4.31 8.50
C ASP A 61 2.96 -3.59 7.96
N TRP A 62 3.18 -2.46 7.26
CA TRP A 62 2.10 -1.74 6.60
C TRP A 62 1.36 -2.61 5.57
N THR A 63 2.11 -3.35 4.75
CA THR A 63 1.53 -4.23 3.71
C THR A 63 0.74 -5.38 4.34
N ARG A 64 1.21 -5.91 5.48
CA ARG A 64 0.49 -6.94 6.24
C ARG A 64 -0.84 -6.41 6.79
N ASP A 65 -0.85 -5.19 7.33
CA ASP A 65 -2.08 -4.57 7.86
C ASP A 65 -3.06 -4.18 6.74
N ALA A 66 -2.55 -3.68 5.61
CA ALA A 66 -3.37 -3.40 4.43
C ALA A 66 -4.05 -4.68 3.89
N ASN A 67 -3.32 -5.79 3.80
CA ASN A 67 -3.90 -7.07 3.37
C ASN A 67 -4.99 -7.57 4.32
N ARG A 68 -4.79 -7.43 5.64
CA ARG A 68 -5.83 -7.78 6.62
C ARG A 68 -7.11 -6.98 6.43
N ARG A 69 -6.97 -5.67 6.16
CA ARG A 69 -8.09 -4.80 5.89
C ARG A 69 -8.83 -5.23 4.63
N ILE A 70 -8.10 -5.52 3.54
CA ILE A 70 -8.69 -6.04 2.30
C ILE A 70 -9.48 -7.33 2.56
N THR A 71 -8.92 -8.27 3.30
CA THR A 71 -9.62 -9.51 3.67
C THR A 71 -10.88 -9.25 4.49
N LEU A 72 -10.80 -8.35 5.48
CA LEU A 72 -11.94 -8.00 6.31
C LEU A 72 -13.06 -7.36 5.49
N GLU A 73 -12.71 -6.43 4.60
CA GLU A 73 -13.68 -5.77 3.71
C GLU A 73 -14.38 -6.78 2.79
N ALA A 74 -13.64 -7.75 2.24
CA ALA A 74 -14.22 -8.83 1.43
C ALA A 74 -15.20 -9.70 2.24
N VAL A 75 -14.80 -10.15 3.44
CA VAL A 75 -15.66 -10.98 4.30
C VAL A 75 -16.91 -10.22 4.74
N LEU A 76 -16.80 -8.91 5.03
CA LEU A 76 -17.96 -8.10 5.40
C LEU A 76 -18.93 -7.93 4.23
N GLU A 77 -18.45 -7.82 3.00
CA GLU A 77 -19.31 -7.79 1.82
C GLU A 77 -20.00 -9.14 1.61
N ASP A 78 -19.30 -10.26 1.79
CA ASP A 78 -19.92 -11.60 1.71
C ASP A 78 -21.05 -11.78 2.73
N VAL A 79 -20.82 -11.36 3.99
CA VAL A 79 -21.85 -11.38 5.03
C VAL A 79 -23.03 -10.49 4.66
N ARG A 80 -22.76 -9.27 4.16
CA ARG A 80 -23.81 -8.35 3.73
C ARG A 80 -24.67 -8.95 2.62
N LEU A 81 -24.06 -9.61 1.63
CA LEU A 81 -24.78 -10.27 0.55
C LEU A 81 -25.64 -11.43 1.07
N SER A 82 -25.12 -12.25 1.98
CA SER A 82 -25.88 -13.36 2.59
C SER A 82 -27.12 -12.93 3.37
N LEU A 83 -27.14 -11.69 3.87
CA LEU A 83 -28.30 -11.13 4.59
C LEU A 83 -29.36 -10.53 3.67
N ILE A 84 -29.02 -10.28 2.40
CA ILE A 84 -29.91 -9.66 1.41
C ILE A 84 -30.54 -10.73 0.50
N GLU A 85 -29.88 -11.87 0.30
CA GLU A 85 -30.46 -13.00 -0.40
C GLU A 85 -31.53 -13.68 0.48
N PRO A 86 -32.82 -13.76 0.05
CA PRO A 86 -33.81 -14.52 0.78
C PRO A 86 -33.43 -16.01 0.74
N GLU A 87 -33.50 -16.69 1.89
CA GLU A 87 -33.42 -18.15 1.96
C GLU A 87 -34.40 -18.76 0.93
N ASN A 88 -33.88 -19.47 -0.08
CA ASN A 88 -34.67 -20.27 -1.01
C ASN A 88 -35.11 -21.58 -0.34
#